data_AF-A0A934C750-F1
#
_entry.id   AF-A0A934C750-F1
#
_cell.length_a   1.000
_cell.length_b   1.000
_cell.length_c   1.000
_cell.angle_alpha   90.00
_cell.angle_beta   90.00
_cell.angle_gamma   90.00
#
_symmetry.space_group_name_H-M   'P 1'
#
loop_
_entity.id
_entity.type
_entity.pdbx_description
1 polymer ?
#
loop_
_entity_poly.entity_id
_entity_poly.type
_entity_poly.pdbx_seq_one_letter_code
_entity_poly.pdbx_strand_id
1 'polypeptide(L)'
;MNEPSLGFVILFLLFSALFFSNTYRLWFKTDEYYQSLYDSLTREPSIYPFRDFFLKRLENKRRWVFWQKIFSLLGTAAVLAVDALVVMAWLNS
;
A
#
# COMPACT_ATOMS: atom_id res chain seq x y z
N MET A 1 21.27 -20.25 -5.58
CA MET A 1 19.99 -19.51 -5.60
C MET A 1 19.81 -19.02 -7.02
N ASN A 2 18.65 -19.24 -7.63
CA ASN A 2 18.41 -18.74 -8.99
C ASN A 2 18.30 -17.21 -8.94
N GLU A 3 18.99 -16.55 -9.85
CA GLU A 3 18.91 -15.11 -10.07
C GLU A 3 17.46 -14.67 -10.35
N PRO A 4 17.00 -13.54 -9.78
CA PRO A 4 15.71 -12.99 -10.13
C PRO A 4 15.73 -12.53 -11.59
N SER A 5 14.74 -12.94 -12.40
CA SER A 5 14.66 -12.48 -13.79
C SER A 5 14.34 -10.98 -13.85
N LEU A 6 14.79 -10.29 -14.93
CA LEU A 6 14.46 -8.87 -15.14
C LEU A 6 12.94 -8.61 -15.09
N GLY A 7 12.15 -9.50 -15.66
CA GLY A 7 10.68 -9.40 -15.63
C GLY A 7 10.12 -9.47 -14.20
N PHE A 8 10.68 -10.34 -13.35
CA PHE A 8 10.31 -10.39 -11.94
C PHE A 8 10.68 -9.09 -11.21
N VAL A 9 11.90 -8.57 -11.41
CA VAL A 9 12.37 -7.34 -10.77
C VAL A 9 11.48 -6.15 -11.15
N ILE A 10 11.15 -6.00 -12.45
CA ILE A 10 10.28 -4.92 -12.92
C ILE A 10 8.89 -5.03 -12.28
N LEU A 11 8.27 -6.22 -12.30
CA LEU A 11 6.96 -6.42 -11.68
C LEU A 11 6.99 -6.12 -10.17
N PHE A 12 8.05 -6.55 -9.48
CA PHE A 12 8.23 -6.28 -8.06
C PHE A 12 8.28 -4.77 -7.77
N LEU A 13 9.12 -4.03 -8.50
CA LEU A 13 9.25 -2.58 -8.35
C LEU A 13 7.96 -1.83 -8.71
N LEU A 14 7.15 -2.34 -9.63
CA LEU A 14 5.82 -1.79 -9.92
C LEU A 14 4.87 -1.94 -8.73
N PHE A 15 4.89 -3.08 -8.03
CA PHE A 15 4.13 -3.25 -6.78
C PHE A 15 4.62 -2.29 -5.69
N SER A 16 5.94 -2.12 -5.55
CA SER A 16 6.52 -1.13 -4.63
C SER A 16 6.07 0.29 -4.97
N ALA A 17 6.04 0.65 -6.26
CA ALA A 17 5.55 1.95 -6.72
C ALA A 17 4.07 2.17 -6.38
N LEU A 18 3.22 1.13 -6.51
CA LEU A 18 1.82 1.20 -6.07
C LEU A 18 1.71 1.40 -4.56
N PHE A 19 2.55 0.73 -3.76
CA PHE A 19 2.60 0.94 -2.31
C PHE A 19 2.98 2.38 -1.95
N PHE A 20 4.02 2.94 -2.59
CA PHE A 20 4.46 4.32 -2.36
C PHE A 20 3.41 5.34 -2.80
N SER A 21 2.72 5.11 -3.93
CA SER A 21 1.63 5.97 -4.38
C SER A 21 0.47 6.04 -3.37
N ASN A 22 0.09 4.89 -2.81
CA ASN A 22 -0.93 4.82 -1.76
C ASN A 22 -0.45 5.48 -0.46
N THR A 23 0.81 5.28 -0.09
CA THR A 23 1.40 5.94 1.08
C THR A 23 1.41 7.46 0.88
N TYR A 24 1.83 7.96 -0.28
CA TYR A 24 1.78 9.39 -0.59
C TYR A 24 0.35 9.96 -0.44
N ARG A 25 -0.65 9.28 -1.01
CA ARG A 25 -2.06 9.71 -0.86
C ARG A 25 -2.51 9.71 0.60
N LEU A 26 -2.15 8.70 1.38
CA LEU A 26 -2.46 8.64 2.81
C LEU A 26 -1.87 9.82 3.58
N TRP A 27 -0.67 10.28 3.23
CA TRP A 27 0.04 11.35 3.94
C TRP A 27 -0.37 12.76 3.52
N PHE A 28 -0.57 13.00 2.23
CA PHE A 28 -0.75 14.34 1.67
C PHE A 28 -2.15 14.60 1.09
N LYS A 29 -2.92 13.54 0.84
CA LYS A 29 -4.29 13.61 0.29
C LYS A 29 -5.25 12.81 1.16
N THR A 30 -5.07 12.88 2.48
CA THR A 30 -5.74 12.02 3.46
C THR A 30 -7.27 12.07 3.31
N ASP A 31 -7.86 13.24 3.13
CA ASP A 31 -9.31 13.38 3.02
C ASP A 31 -9.86 12.81 1.71
N GLU A 32 -9.22 13.13 0.57
CA GLU A 32 -9.55 12.55 -0.75
C GLU A 32 -9.39 11.02 -0.73
N TYR A 33 -8.32 10.52 -0.10
CA TYR A 33 -8.05 9.10 0.07
C TYR A 33 -9.19 8.40 0.80
N TYR A 34 -9.62 8.91 1.95
CA TYR A 34 -10.71 8.29 2.70
C TYR A 34 -12.09 8.49 2.07
N GLN A 35 -12.32 9.59 1.37
CA GLN A 35 -13.55 9.78 0.61
C GLN A 35 -13.65 8.75 -0.51
N SER A 36 -12.59 8.59 -1.30
CA SER A 36 -12.55 7.59 -2.37
C SER A 36 -12.69 6.15 -1.83
N LEU A 37 -12.14 5.87 -0.65
CA LEU A 37 -12.30 4.59 0.03
C LEU A 37 -13.75 4.37 0.45
N TYR A 38 -14.38 5.38 1.06
CA TYR A 38 -15.78 5.32 1.46
C TYR A 38 -16.68 5.08 0.25
N ASP A 39 -16.52 5.87 -0.81
CA ASP A 39 -17.30 5.77 -2.05
C ASP A 39 -17.17 4.38 -2.68
N SER A 40 -15.95 3.81 -2.67
CA SER A 40 -15.70 2.45 -3.17
C SER A 40 -16.38 1.38 -2.33
N LEU A 41 -16.42 1.57 -1.01
CA LEU A 41 -17.03 0.64 -0.05
C LEU A 41 -18.56 0.74 -0.03
N THR A 42 -19.14 1.88 -0.38
CA THR A 42 -20.60 2.08 -0.42
C THR A 42 -21.21 1.86 -1.80
N ARG A 43 -20.39 1.66 -2.85
CA ARG A 43 -20.86 1.35 -4.20
C ARG A 43 -21.58 0.01 -4.23
N GLU A 44 -22.76 -0.04 -4.83
CA GLU A 44 -23.47 -1.27 -5.11
C GLU A 44 -23.24 -1.75 -6.56
N PRO A 45 -23.08 -3.06 -6.81
CA PRO A 45 -22.94 -4.13 -5.81
C PRO A 45 -21.57 -4.07 -5.10
N SER A 46 -21.56 -4.27 -3.78
CA SER A 46 -20.30 -4.28 -3.02
C SER A 46 -19.57 -5.60 -3.23
N ILE A 47 -18.47 -5.56 -4.00
CA ILE A 47 -17.62 -6.73 -4.28
C ILE A 47 -16.64 -6.99 -3.11
N TYR A 48 -16.56 -6.09 -2.13
CA TYR A 48 -15.59 -6.15 -1.05
C TYR A 48 -16.08 -7.00 0.14
N PRO A 49 -15.45 -8.15 0.45
CA PRO A 49 -15.90 -9.07 1.50
C PRO A 49 -15.71 -8.52 2.93
N PHE A 50 -14.99 -7.41 3.09
CA PHE A 50 -14.69 -6.78 4.38
C PHE A 50 -15.25 -5.36 4.49
N ARG A 51 -16.32 -5.05 3.76
CA ARG A 51 -16.94 -3.71 3.75
C ARG A 51 -17.17 -3.16 5.16
N ASP A 52 -17.87 -3.90 6.00
CA ASP A 52 -18.25 -3.46 7.35
C ASP A 52 -17.03 -3.25 8.26
N PHE A 53 -15.99 -4.05 8.06
CA PHE A 53 -14.71 -3.91 8.76
C PHE A 53 -14.05 -2.56 8.45
N PHE A 54 -14.09 -2.12 7.19
CA PHE A 54 -13.53 -0.82 6.80
C PHE A 54 -14.43 0.35 7.20
N LEU A 55 -15.74 0.23 7.04
CA LEU A 55 -16.70 1.27 7.44
C LEU A 55 -16.61 1.58 8.95
N LYS A 56 -16.55 0.55 9.80
CA LYS A 56 -16.40 0.72 11.27
C LYS A 56 -15.12 1.45 11.68
N ARG A 57 -14.08 1.41 10.85
CA ARG A 57 -12.82 2.12 11.09
C ARG A 57 -12.86 3.57 10.62
N LEU A 58 -13.66 3.86 9.59
CA LEU A 58 -13.95 5.23 9.16
C LEU A 58 -14.75 6.00 10.21
N GLU A 59 -15.61 5.34 10.99
CA GLU A 59 -16.33 5.95 12.12
C GLU A 59 -15.36 6.56 13.16
N ASN A 60 -14.19 5.94 13.36
CA ASN A 60 -13.14 6.43 14.25
C ASN A 60 -11.90 6.91 13.47
N LYS A 61 -12.16 7.69 12.41
CA LYS A 61 -11.19 8.13 11.39
C LYS A 61 -9.85 8.57 11.98
N ARG A 62 -9.84 9.44 12.98
CA ARG A 62 -8.60 10.03 13.53
C ARG A 62 -7.63 8.99 14.07
N ARG A 63 -8.13 8.04 14.88
CA ARG A 63 -7.31 6.95 15.43
C ARG A 63 -6.86 6.01 14.33
N TRP A 64 -7.73 5.73 13.37
CA TRP A 64 -7.41 4.89 12.22
C TRP A 64 -6.30 5.50 11.34
N VAL A 65 -6.40 6.79 10.99
CA VAL A 65 -5.37 7.52 10.24
C VAL A 65 -4.03 7.46 10.94
N PHE A 66 -4.02 7.69 12.26
CA PHE A 66 -2.79 7.68 13.05
C PHE A 66 -2.07 6.32 12.94
N TRP A 67 -2.79 5.22 13.18
CA TRP A 67 -2.21 3.88 13.07
C TRP A 67 -1.81 3.55 11.63
N GLN A 68 -2.62 3.91 10.63
CA GLN A 68 -2.24 3.70 9.23
C GLN A 68 -0.97 4.45 8.84
N LYS A 69 -0.77 5.68 9.33
CA LYS A 69 0.47 6.43 9.10
C LYS A 69 1.67 5.74 9.73
N ILE A 70 1.55 5.27 10.99
CA ILE A 70 2.61 4.49 11.65
C ILE A 70 2.94 3.23 10.85
N PHE A 71 1.93 2.42 10.49
CA PHE A 71 2.13 1.20 9.72
C PHE A 71 2.71 1.47 8.33
N SER A 72 2.34 2.59 7.70
CA SER A 72 2.90 2.97 6.41
C SER A 72 4.39 3.31 6.49
N LEU A 73 4.87 3.91 7.59
CA LEU A 73 6.31 4.16 7.78
C LEU A 73 7.09 2.85 7.89
N LEU A 74 6.58 1.91 8.68
CA LEU A 74 7.17 0.57 8.80
C LEU A 74 7.16 -0.16 7.45
N GLY A 75 6.04 -0.08 6.73
CA GLY A 75 5.90 -0.65 5.39
C GLY A 75 6.87 -0.01 4.39
N THR A 76 7.02 1.32 4.41
CA THR A 76 8.00 2.03 3.57
C THR A 76 9.42 1.56 3.83
N ALA A 77 9.82 1.44 5.09
CA ALA A 77 11.15 0.94 5.44
C ALA A 77 11.36 -0.50 4.94
N ALA A 78 10.36 -1.38 5.12
CA ALA A 78 10.43 -2.76 4.66
C ALA A 78 10.49 -2.86 3.13
N VAL A 79 9.65 -2.12 2.41
CA VAL A 79 9.64 -2.12 0.94
C VAL A 79 10.97 -1.62 0.39
N LEU A 80 11.51 -0.51 0.91
CA LEU A 80 12.83 -0.01 0.49
C LEU A 80 13.95 -1.02 0.74
N ALA A 81 13.94 -1.69 1.89
CA ALA A 81 14.93 -2.72 2.21
C ALA A 81 14.85 -3.90 1.23
N VAL A 82 13.64 -4.37 0.91
CA VAL A 82 13.46 -5.49 -0.02
C VAL A 82 13.75 -5.08 -1.46
N ASP A 83 13.34 -3.89 -1.90
CA ASP A 83 13.67 -3.34 -3.22
C ASP A 83 15.20 -3.33 -3.42
N ALA A 84 15.95 -2.85 -2.43
CA ALA A 84 17.40 -2.86 -2.46
C ALA A 84 17.97 -4.28 -2.58
N LEU A 85 17.46 -5.23 -1.78
CA LEU A 85 17.90 -6.63 -1.83
C LEU A 85 17.60 -7.29 -3.19
N VAL A 86 16.41 -7.05 -3.77
CA VAL A 86 16.00 -7.61 -5.05
C VAL A 86 16.86 -7.05 -6.19
N VAL A 87 17.10 -5.74 -6.22
CA VAL A 87 17.94 -5.09 -7.23
C VAL A 87 19.40 -5.53 -7.08
N MET A 88 19.93 -5.60 -5.85
CA MET A 88 21.29 -6.10 -5.61
C MET A 88 21.43 -7.56 -6.00
N ALA A 89 20.44 -8.40 -5.72
CA ALA A 89 20.45 -9.79 -6.15
C ALA A 89 20.53 -9.87 -7.68
N TRP A 90 19.73 -9.07 -8.40
CA TRP A 90 19.74 -9.02 -9.87
C TRP A 90 21.05 -8.48 -10.47
N LEU A 91 21.65 -7.43 -9.89
CA LEU A 91 22.90 -6.85 -10.40
C LEU A 91 24.12 -7.75 -10.17
N ASN A 92 24.08 -8.58 -9.13
CA ASN A 92 25.15 -9.53 -8.77
C ASN A 92 24.88 -10.95 -9.29
N SER A 93 23.89 -11.08 -10.18
CA SER A 93 23.60 -12.28 -10.97
C SER A 93 24.42 -12.24 -12.26
#